data_AF-A0AAJ2N7A8-F1
#
_entry.id   AF-A0AAJ2N7A8-F1
#
_cell.length_a   1.000
_cell.length_b   1.000
_cell.length_c   1.000
_cell.angle_alpha   90.00
_cell.angle_beta   90.00
_cell.angle_gamma   90.00
#
_symmetry.space_group_name_H-M   'P 1'
#
loop_
_entity.id
_entity.type
_entity.pdbx_description
1 polymer ?
#
loop_
_entity_poly.entity_id
_entity_poly.type
_entity_poly.pdbx_seq_one_letter_code
_entity_poly.pdbx_strand_id
1 'polypeptide(L)'
;MISVIVPTIHHTDLVKHCVHSFIHTVHELPYEIIVVDDGSPAAIQEELARWAAPLQVQFIAKPHNHGFSHTVNAGIQHAKGQYILLVNNDVFFHEPGWLHHMVATMNSDAAIGIVGARLLYPDMTIQHGGVIPTAKGHFDHRYRRQSADYEPALAVEDMNAVTGALMLIRKQLLDQIGLLSEEFFIAFEDVDLCYRAKVHGSRVVYCGTASAIHAEGYTRGTTKANKNLYWRQKEMEARKKFWMKWGGKIIR
;
A
#
# COMPACT_ATOMS: atom_id res chain seq x y z
N MET A 1 -18.15 -4.50 2.27
CA MET A 1 -17.21 -5.47 1.66
C MET A 1 -15.92 -4.75 1.26
N ILE A 2 -14.77 -5.40 1.43
CA ILE A 2 -13.43 -4.85 1.16
C ILE A 2 -12.78 -5.68 0.03
N SER A 3 -12.27 -5.03 -1.00
CA SER A 3 -11.46 -5.71 -2.03
C SER A 3 -9.98 -5.51 -1.72
N VAL A 4 -9.29 -6.60 -1.43
CA VAL A 4 -7.87 -6.63 -1.07
C VAL A 4 -7.06 -6.84 -2.33
N ILE A 5 -6.24 -5.87 -2.70
CA ILE A 5 -5.40 -5.91 -3.90
C ILE A 5 -3.96 -6.19 -3.49
N VAL A 6 -3.44 -7.33 -3.94
CA VAL A 6 -2.07 -7.78 -3.65
C VAL A 6 -1.26 -7.82 -4.95
N PRO A 7 -0.49 -6.78 -5.29
CA PRO A 7 0.40 -6.80 -6.45
C PRO A 7 1.63 -7.67 -6.17
N THR A 8 2.11 -8.37 -7.19
CA THR A 8 3.33 -9.19 -7.08
C THR A 8 4.09 -9.28 -8.39
N ILE A 9 5.38 -9.60 -8.28
CA ILE A 9 6.22 -10.03 -9.39
C ILE A 9 7.27 -10.99 -8.82
N HIS A 10 7.41 -12.19 -9.39
CA HIS A 10 8.40 -13.23 -9.09
C HIS A 10 8.38 -13.84 -7.67
N HIS A 11 7.51 -13.40 -6.75
CA HIS A 11 7.63 -13.71 -5.32
C HIS A 11 6.47 -14.54 -4.77
N THR A 12 6.36 -15.79 -5.23
CA THR A 12 5.28 -16.70 -4.84
C THR A 12 5.16 -16.86 -3.33
N ASP A 13 6.25 -17.16 -2.63
CA ASP A 13 6.20 -17.45 -1.18
C ASP A 13 5.77 -16.24 -0.36
N LEU A 14 6.18 -15.03 -0.75
CA LEU A 14 5.75 -13.81 -0.08
C LEU A 14 4.23 -13.63 -0.21
N VAL A 15 3.68 -13.79 -1.43
CA VAL A 15 2.23 -13.71 -1.66
C VAL A 15 1.48 -14.73 -0.81
N LYS A 16 1.95 -15.99 -0.80
CA LYS A 16 1.33 -17.06 -0.02
C LYS A 16 1.28 -16.70 1.46
N HIS A 17 2.40 -16.27 2.04
CA HIS A 17 2.45 -15.90 3.45
C HIS A 17 1.61 -14.67 3.77
N CYS A 18 1.65 -13.62 2.93
CA CYS A 18 0.82 -12.42 3.08
C CYS A 18 -0.66 -12.78 3.12
N VAL A 19 -1.16 -13.48 2.10
CA VAL A 19 -2.58 -13.85 1.99
C VAL A 19 -3.00 -14.81 3.10
N HIS A 20 -2.18 -15.81 3.44
CA HIS A 20 -2.49 -16.68 4.58
C HIS A 20 -2.58 -15.88 5.87
N SER A 21 -1.60 -15.03 6.18
CA SER A 21 -1.64 -14.20 7.40
C SER A 21 -2.85 -13.26 7.44
N PHE A 22 -3.28 -12.73 6.30
CA PHE A 22 -4.51 -11.94 6.18
C PHE A 22 -5.74 -12.78 6.55
N ILE A 23 -5.91 -13.95 5.91
CA ILE A 23 -7.07 -14.84 6.15
C ILE A 23 -7.13 -15.30 7.61
N HIS A 24 -5.97 -15.54 8.25
CA HIS A 24 -5.90 -15.96 9.65
C HIS A 24 -6.19 -14.82 10.65
N THR A 25 -6.17 -13.56 10.24
CA THR A 25 -6.36 -12.40 11.16
C THR A 25 -7.64 -11.61 10.89
N VAL A 26 -8.35 -11.89 9.80
CA VAL A 26 -9.57 -11.19 9.41
C VAL A 26 -10.76 -12.15 9.40
N HIS A 27 -11.71 -11.95 10.32
CA HIS A 27 -12.83 -12.88 10.53
C HIS A 27 -14.23 -12.27 10.33
N GLU A 28 -14.42 -11.00 10.71
CA GLU A 28 -15.76 -10.40 10.81
C GLU A 28 -16.16 -9.52 9.62
N LEU A 29 -15.18 -9.11 8.82
CA LEU A 29 -15.40 -8.18 7.72
C LEU A 29 -15.49 -8.95 6.40
N PRO A 30 -16.54 -8.74 5.59
CA PRO A 30 -16.63 -9.39 4.28
C PRO A 30 -15.55 -8.83 3.36
N TYR A 31 -14.75 -9.72 2.78
CA TYR A 31 -13.68 -9.37 1.85
C TYR A 31 -13.64 -10.28 0.63
N GLU A 32 -12.97 -9.81 -0.42
CA GLU A 32 -12.45 -10.62 -1.52
C GLU A 32 -10.96 -10.29 -1.70
N ILE A 33 -10.16 -11.24 -2.17
CA ILE A 33 -8.73 -11.05 -2.39
C ILE A 33 -8.44 -11.19 -3.89
N ILE A 34 -7.74 -10.21 -4.43
CA ILE A 34 -7.33 -10.13 -5.83
C ILE A 34 -5.80 -10.02 -5.85
N VAL A 35 -5.13 -11.09 -6.28
CA VAL A 35 -3.68 -11.12 -6.50
C VAL A 35 -3.42 -10.79 -7.96
N VAL A 36 -2.56 -9.81 -8.21
CA VAL A 36 -2.19 -9.38 -9.56
C VAL A 36 -0.70 -9.57 -9.77
N ASP A 37 -0.35 -10.47 -10.69
CA ASP A 37 1.03 -10.69 -11.11
C ASP A 37 1.43 -9.75 -12.27
N ASP A 38 2.58 -9.10 -12.14
CA ASP A 38 3.09 -8.08 -13.07
C ASP A 38 4.13 -8.64 -14.07
N GLY A 39 3.82 -9.76 -14.72
CA GLY A 39 4.68 -10.31 -15.77
C GLY A 39 5.77 -11.25 -15.26
N SER A 40 5.46 -12.10 -14.28
CA SER A 40 6.31 -13.23 -13.92
C SER A 40 6.41 -14.28 -15.03
N PRO A 41 7.46 -15.13 -15.04
CA PRO A 41 7.50 -16.32 -15.89
C PRO A 41 6.24 -17.18 -15.75
N ALA A 42 5.81 -17.81 -16.86
CA ALA A 42 4.60 -18.62 -16.92
C ALA A 42 4.51 -19.68 -15.80
N ALA A 43 5.62 -20.35 -15.48
CA ALA A 43 5.67 -21.34 -14.40
C ALA A 43 5.25 -20.76 -13.03
N ILE A 44 5.64 -19.51 -12.73
CA ILE A 44 5.27 -18.81 -11.50
C ILE A 44 3.77 -18.44 -11.54
N GLN A 45 3.29 -17.95 -12.67
CA GLN A 45 1.87 -17.59 -12.85
C GLN A 45 0.96 -18.82 -12.70
N GLU A 46 1.34 -19.95 -13.30
CA GLU A 46 0.62 -21.22 -13.17
C GLU A 46 0.62 -21.76 -11.74
N GLU A 47 1.73 -21.61 -11.02
CA GLU A 47 1.81 -21.98 -9.61
C GLU A 47 0.88 -21.13 -8.74
N LEU A 48 0.93 -19.80 -8.91
CA LEU A 48 0.07 -18.88 -8.17
C LEU A 48 -1.40 -19.10 -8.48
N ALA A 49 -1.77 -19.32 -9.74
CA ALA A 49 -3.14 -19.62 -10.14
C ALA A 49 -3.67 -20.90 -9.47
N ARG A 50 -2.88 -21.99 -9.47
CA ARG A 50 -3.25 -23.25 -8.80
C ARG A 50 -3.39 -23.10 -7.29
N TRP A 51 -2.52 -22.32 -6.67
CA TRP A 51 -2.57 -22.05 -5.22
C TRP A 51 -3.76 -21.16 -4.84
N ALA A 52 -4.09 -20.15 -5.65
CA ALA A 52 -5.16 -19.20 -5.38
C ALA A 52 -6.57 -19.80 -5.47
N ALA A 53 -6.78 -20.74 -6.41
CA ALA A 53 -8.09 -21.34 -6.69
C ALA A 53 -8.81 -21.96 -5.47
N PRO A 54 -8.19 -22.86 -4.67
CA PRO A 54 -8.87 -23.44 -3.49
C PRO A 54 -9.14 -22.42 -2.38
N LEU A 55 -8.45 -21.29 -2.37
CA LEU A 55 -8.63 -20.20 -1.39
C LEU A 55 -9.70 -19.19 -1.83
N GLN A 56 -10.33 -19.39 -3.00
CA GLN A 56 -11.23 -18.41 -3.62
C GLN A 56 -10.58 -17.02 -3.83
N VAL A 57 -9.26 -17.01 -4.00
CA VAL A 57 -8.51 -15.81 -4.34
C VAL A 57 -8.56 -15.62 -5.85
N GLN A 58 -8.98 -14.44 -6.30
CA GLN A 58 -8.94 -14.11 -7.71
C GLN A 58 -7.49 -13.82 -8.12
N PHE A 59 -6.99 -14.55 -9.12
CA PHE A 59 -5.65 -14.34 -9.66
C PHE A 59 -5.71 -13.70 -11.04
N ILE A 60 -4.93 -12.66 -11.27
CA ILE A 60 -4.80 -11.94 -12.54
C ILE A 60 -3.33 -11.99 -12.96
N ALA A 61 -3.04 -12.60 -14.10
CA ALA A 61 -1.70 -12.66 -14.68
C ALA A 61 -1.54 -11.63 -15.80
N LYS A 62 -0.59 -10.71 -15.67
CA LYS A 62 -0.21 -9.78 -16.75
C LYS A 62 0.92 -10.39 -17.59
N PRO A 63 1.01 -10.07 -18.89
CA PRO A 63 2.08 -10.58 -19.74
C PRO A 63 3.43 -9.87 -19.51
N HIS A 64 3.40 -8.63 -19.03
CA HIS A 64 4.57 -7.76 -18.92
C HIS A 64 4.52 -6.90 -17.67
N ASN A 65 5.70 -6.56 -17.16
CA ASN A 65 5.89 -5.63 -16.06
C ASN A 65 5.62 -4.19 -16.53
N HIS A 66 4.53 -3.61 -16.03
CA HIS A 66 4.19 -2.20 -16.27
C HIS A 66 4.32 -1.33 -15.01
N GLY A 67 4.80 -1.89 -13.90
CA GLY A 67 5.00 -1.17 -12.66
C GLY A 67 3.78 -1.17 -11.75
N PHE A 68 3.99 -0.64 -10.55
CA PHE A 68 3.10 -0.82 -9.40
C PHE A 68 1.70 -0.27 -9.66
N SER A 69 1.57 0.99 -10.12
CA SER A 69 0.28 1.62 -10.38
C SER A 69 -0.57 0.83 -11.37
N HIS A 70 0.02 0.40 -12.50
CA HIS A 70 -0.69 -0.40 -13.49
C HIS A 70 -1.19 -1.75 -12.92
N THR A 71 -0.37 -2.39 -12.09
CA THR A 71 -0.70 -3.68 -11.47
C THR A 71 -1.81 -3.54 -10.44
N VAL A 72 -1.72 -2.52 -9.59
CA VAL A 72 -2.78 -2.21 -8.63
C VAL A 72 -4.08 -1.82 -9.35
N ASN A 73 -4.01 -0.96 -10.37
CA ASN A 73 -5.18 -0.51 -11.12
C ASN A 73 -5.90 -1.67 -11.82
N ALA A 74 -5.15 -2.63 -12.39
CA ALA A 74 -5.73 -3.84 -12.96
C ALA A 74 -6.52 -4.63 -11.91
N GLY A 75 -6.02 -4.74 -10.67
CA GLY A 75 -6.77 -5.36 -9.57
C GLY A 75 -8.02 -4.57 -9.18
N ILE A 76 -7.91 -3.24 -9.06
CA ILE A 76 -9.04 -2.36 -8.71
C ILE A 76 -10.17 -2.45 -9.72
N GLN A 77 -9.88 -2.65 -11.02
CA GLN A 77 -10.90 -2.81 -12.05
C GLN A 77 -11.81 -4.04 -11.83
N HIS A 78 -11.33 -5.06 -11.12
CA HIS A 78 -12.11 -6.24 -10.75
C HIS A 78 -12.72 -6.17 -9.35
N ALA A 79 -12.39 -5.14 -8.56
CA ALA A 79 -12.84 -4.98 -7.19
C ALA A 79 -14.34 -4.65 -7.10
N LYS A 80 -15.07 -5.37 -6.25
CA LYS A 80 -16.51 -5.22 -5.99
C LYS A 80 -16.81 -4.54 -4.65
N GLY A 81 -15.81 -4.44 -3.77
CA GLY A 81 -15.92 -3.84 -2.44
C GLY A 81 -16.12 -2.33 -2.48
N GLN A 82 -16.75 -1.79 -1.44
CA GLN A 82 -16.90 -0.34 -1.25
C GLN A 82 -15.61 0.32 -0.74
N TYR A 83 -14.70 -0.50 -0.20
CA TYR A 83 -13.34 -0.10 0.14
C TYR A 83 -12.35 -0.95 -0.67
N ILE A 84 -11.28 -0.30 -1.09
CA ILE A 84 -10.11 -0.92 -1.70
C ILE A 84 -9.02 -0.94 -0.65
N LEU A 85 -8.47 -2.12 -0.35
CA LEU A 85 -7.30 -2.26 0.51
C LEU A 85 -6.11 -2.63 -0.35
N LEU A 86 -5.12 -1.75 -0.44
CA LEU A 86 -3.82 -2.06 -1.05
C LEU A 86 -2.94 -2.75 -0.02
N VAL A 87 -2.35 -3.89 -0.39
CA VAL A 87 -1.46 -4.67 0.48
C VAL A 87 -0.27 -5.13 -0.34
N ASN A 88 0.94 -4.66 -0.02
CA ASN A 88 2.13 -5.21 -0.63
C ASN A 88 2.29 -6.70 -0.25
N ASN A 89 2.83 -7.49 -1.17
CA ASN A 89 2.99 -8.94 -0.97
C ASN A 89 4.00 -9.33 0.12
N ASP A 90 4.80 -8.40 0.63
CA ASP A 90 5.76 -8.56 1.73
C ASP A 90 5.25 -7.99 3.08
N VAL A 91 3.93 -7.79 3.19
CA VAL A 91 3.23 -7.47 4.44
C VAL A 91 2.73 -8.76 5.11
N PHE A 92 2.89 -8.83 6.43
CA PHE A 92 2.50 -9.95 7.28
C PHE A 92 1.63 -9.43 8.43
N PHE A 93 0.47 -10.06 8.61
CA PHE A 93 -0.49 -9.71 9.65
C PHE A 93 -0.33 -10.66 10.84
N HIS A 94 -0.09 -10.13 12.04
CA HIS A 94 0.19 -10.95 13.23
C HIS A 94 -0.87 -10.82 14.34
N GLU A 95 -1.68 -9.76 14.33
CA GLU A 95 -2.69 -9.50 15.35
C GLU A 95 -4.06 -9.34 14.70
N PRO A 96 -5.11 -10.06 15.16
CA PRO A 96 -6.48 -9.81 14.74
C PRO A 96 -6.95 -8.39 15.09
N GLY A 97 -7.99 -7.91 14.40
CA GLY A 97 -8.63 -6.61 14.69
C GLY A 97 -8.00 -5.39 14.00
N TRP A 98 -6.79 -5.51 13.44
CA TRP A 98 -6.12 -4.44 12.69
C TRP A 98 -7.02 -3.82 11.60
N LEU A 99 -7.71 -4.65 10.82
CA LEU A 99 -8.56 -4.18 9.72
C LEU A 99 -9.83 -3.50 10.24
N HIS A 100 -10.36 -3.97 11.39
CA HIS A 100 -11.48 -3.31 12.05
C HIS A 100 -11.10 -1.90 12.49
N HIS A 101 -9.90 -1.68 13.05
CA HIS A 101 -9.43 -0.33 13.37
C HIS A 101 -9.36 0.57 12.14
N MET A 102 -8.81 0.09 11.02
CA MET A 102 -8.77 0.90 9.78
C MET A 102 -10.17 1.23 9.25
N VAL A 103 -11.10 0.27 9.26
CA VAL A 103 -12.48 0.49 8.79
C VAL A 103 -13.26 1.41 9.75
N ALA A 104 -13.07 1.28 11.05
CA ALA A 104 -13.65 2.17 12.05
C ALA A 104 -13.13 3.60 11.86
N THR A 105 -11.83 3.79 11.63
CA THR A 105 -11.26 5.09 11.28
C THR A 105 -11.82 5.63 9.97
N MET A 106 -11.97 4.80 8.93
CA MET A 106 -12.56 5.21 7.65
C MET A 106 -14.03 5.67 7.82
N ASN A 107 -14.75 5.11 8.77
CA ASN A 107 -16.18 5.36 8.97
C ASN A 107 -16.50 6.38 10.07
N SER A 108 -15.49 6.83 10.82
CA SER A 108 -15.71 7.83 11.88
C SER A 108 -16.06 9.21 11.32
N ASP A 109 -15.69 9.49 10.06
CA ASP A 109 -16.04 10.72 9.35
C ASP A 109 -16.13 10.44 7.84
N ALA A 110 -17.23 10.90 7.21
CA ALA A 110 -17.45 10.75 5.78
C ALA A 110 -16.42 11.50 4.92
N ALA A 111 -15.75 12.52 5.46
CA ALA A 111 -14.66 13.22 4.80
C ALA A 111 -13.37 12.40 4.69
N ILE A 112 -13.24 11.29 5.44
CA ILE A 112 -12.08 10.40 5.35
C ILE A 112 -12.19 9.53 4.09
N GLY A 113 -11.21 9.69 3.22
CA GLY A 113 -11.14 8.97 1.95
C GLY A 113 -10.02 7.92 1.89
N ILE A 114 -8.96 8.11 2.68
CA ILE A 114 -7.79 7.22 2.73
C ILE A 114 -7.35 7.02 4.18
N VAL A 115 -7.08 5.77 4.56
CA VAL A 115 -6.53 5.38 5.86
C VAL A 115 -5.27 4.53 5.66
N GLY A 116 -4.16 4.91 6.28
CA GLY A 116 -2.93 4.12 6.33
C GLY A 116 -2.72 3.49 7.70
N ALA A 117 -2.17 2.27 7.72
CA ALA A 117 -1.83 1.57 8.96
C ALA A 117 -0.40 1.87 9.42
N ARG A 118 -0.10 1.60 10.69
CA ARG A 118 1.27 1.53 11.18
C ARG A 118 1.99 0.31 10.61
N LEU A 119 3.18 0.51 10.06
CA LEU A 119 4.01 -0.61 9.60
C LEU A 119 5.23 -0.76 10.50
N LEU A 120 5.56 -2.00 10.82
CA LEU A 120 6.72 -2.38 11.61
C LEU A 120 7.74 -3.11 10.73
N TYR A 121 9.02 -2.92 11.02
CA TYR A 121 10.06 -3.82 10.56
C TYR A 121 9.98 -5.16 11.30
N PRO A 122 10.61 -6.23 10.79
CA PRO A 122 10.66 -7.53 11.49
C PRO A 122 11.31 -7.49 12.88
N ASP A 123 12.15 -6.48 13.16
CA ASP A 123 12.75 -6.25 14.49
C ASP A 123 11.81 -5.50 15.45
N MET A 124 10.53 -5.35 15.10
CA MET A 124 9.50 -4.63 15.86
C MET A 124 9.81 -3.15 16.08
N THR A 125 10.67 -2.55 15.27
CA THR A 125 10.78 -1.09 15.18
C THR A 125 9.80 -0.53 14.14
N ILE A 126 9.33 0.69 14.35
CA ILE A 126 8.38 1.34 13.44
C ILE A 126 9.07 1.65 12.11
N GLN A 127 8.41 1.28 11.03
CA GLN A 127 8.77 1.61 9.65
C GLN A 127 7.92 2.74 9.08
N HIS A 128 6.63 2.78 9.42
CA HIS A 128 5.69 3.80 8.92
C HIS A 128 4.73 4.28 10.01
N GLY A 129 4.70 5.61 10.20
CA GLY A 129 3.77 6.31 11.09
C GLY A 129 3.05 7.49 10.41
N GLY A 130 2.88 7.43 9.08
CA GLY A 130 2.52 8.56 8.21
C GLY A 130 3.71 9.11 7.42
N VAL A 131 3.45 9.75 6.28
CA VAL A 131 4.47 10.39 5.42
C VAL A 131 4.51 11.89 5.68
N ILE A 132 5.69 12.40 6.02
CA ILE A 132 5.92 13.83 6.28
C ILE A 132 6.98 14.39 5.32
N PRO A 133 6.82 15.64 4.85
CA PRO A 133 7.88 16.32 4.13
C PRO A 133 9.08 16.56 5.06
N THR A 134 10.29 16.45 4.53
CA THR A 134 11.53 16.79 5.20
C THR A 134 12.25 17.89 4.43
N ALA A 135 13.38 18.37 4.97
CA ALA A 135 14.17 19.41 4.33
C ALA A 135 14.53 19.05 2.87
N LYS A 136 14.61 20.07 2.00
CA LYS A 136 15.01 19.95 0.59
C LYS A 136 14.06 19.11 -0.28
N GLY A 137 12.76 19.08 0.03
CA GLY A 137 11.76 18.40 -0.80
C GLY A 137 11.91 16.87 -0.81
N HIS A 138 12.22 16.29 0.35
CA HIS A 138 12.16 14.84 0.53
C HIS A 138 10.94 14.48 1.38
N PHE A 139 10.60 13.19 1.40
CA PHE A 139 9.62 12.64 2.33
C PHE A 139 10.31 11.63 3.22
N ASP A 140 9.82 11.49 4.45
CA ASP A 140 10.18 10.40 5.34
C ASP A 140 8.95 9.89 6.07
N HIS A 141 9.12 8.74 6.71
CA HIS A 141 8.11 8.10 7.51
C HIS A 141 8.27 8.54 8.96
N ARG A 142 7.18 9.02 9.55
CA ARG A 142 7.18 9.45 10.94
C ARG A 142 7.45 8.26 11.87
N TYR A 143 8.13 8.54 12.99
CA TYR A 143 8.51 7.56 14.03
C TYR A 143 9.40 6.42 13.56
N ARG A 144 10.01 6.50 12.36
CA ARG A 144 10.89 5.46 11.85
C ARG A 144 11.99 5.13 12.87
N ARG A 145 12.22 3.82 13.09
CA ARG A 145 13.16 3.23 14.07
C ARG A 145 12.82 3.43 15.54
N GLN A 146 11.69 4.05 15.88
CA GLN A 146 11.16 3.99 17.25
C GLN A 146 10.64 2.59 17.57
N SER A 147 10.50 2.27 18.85
CA SER A 147 9.91 1.00 19.30
C SER A 147 8.43 0.88 18.89
N ALA A 148 7.93 -0.33 18.66
CA ALA A 148 6.52 -0.59 18.37
C ALA A 148 5.55 -0.17 19.48
N ASP A 149 6.02 0.05 20.71
CA ASP A 149 5.21 0.56 21.82
C ASP A 149 5.36 2.08 22.04
N TYR A 150 6.05 2.79 21.13
CA TYR A 150 6.17 4.24 21.20
C TYR A 150 4.80 4.91 21.14
N GLU A 151 4.32 5.39 22.29
CA GLU A 151 2.94 5.81 22.51
C GLU A 151 2.43 6.85 21.49
N PRO A 152 3.20 7.89 21.09
CA PRO A 152 2.74 8.83 20.08
C PRO A 152 2.44 8.20 18.72
N ALA A 153 3.03 7.05 18.41
CA ALA A 153 2.76 6.33 17.17
C ALA A 153 1.44 5.54 17.19
N LEU A 154 0.76 5.43 18.34
CA LEU A 154 -0.53 4.75 18.47
C LEU A 154 -1.71 5.67 18.13
N ALA A 155 -1.46 6.98 17.95
CA ALA A 155 -2.48 7.97 17.66
C ALA A 155 -3.15 7.76 16.28
N VAL A 156 -4.37 8.29 16.15
CA VAL A 156 -5.09 8.43 14.88
C VAL A 156 -5.05 9.89 14.46
N GLU A 157 -4.45 10.20 13.31
CA GLU A 157 -4.13 11.58 12.95
C GLU A 157 -4.23 11.85 11.44
N ASP A 158 -4.61 13.08 11.08
CA ASP A 158 -4.55 13.56 9.71
C ASP A 158 -3.11 13.65 9.21
N MET A 159 -2.89 13.19 7.99
CA MET A 159 -1.60 13.19 7.31
C MET A 159 -1.67 13.89 5.96
N ASN A 160 -0.50 14.20 5.40
CA ASN A 160 -0.38 14.60 4.01
C ASN A 160 -0.41 13.39 3.07
N ALA A 161 0.21 12.30 3.49
CA ALA A 161 0.18 11.03 2.78
C ALA A 161 0.44 9.86 3.73
N VAL A 162 0.03 8.68 3.29
CA VAL A 162 0.36 7.39 3.88
C VAL A 162 0.91 6.48 2.78
N THR A 163 1.62 5.41 3.14
CA THR A 163 2.24 4.54 2.14
C THR A 163 1.23 3.58 1.51
N GLY A 164 1.41 3.28 0.22
CA GLY A 164 0.62 2.29 -0.52
C GLY A 164 0.87 0.83 -0.10
N ALA A 165 1.84 0.58 0.78
CA ALA A 165 2.13 -0.77 1.25
C ALA A 165 0.99 -1.38 2.09
N LEU A 166 0.26 -0.56 2.84
CA LEU A 166 -0.98 -0.96 3.52
C LEU A 166 -1.92 0.24 3.64
N MET A 167 -2.82 0.38 2.68
CA MET A 167 -3.67 1.57 2.50
C MET A 167 -5.12 1.17 2.21
N LEU A 168 -6.05 1.62 3.05
CA LEU A 168 -7.49 1.48 2.84
C LEU A 168 -8.04 2.75 2.18
N ILE A 169 -8.77 2.59 1.09
CA ILE A 169 -9.29 3.69 0.25
C ILE A 169 -10.79 3.50 0.09
N ARG A 170 -11.57 4.58 0.22
CA ARG A 170 -12.99 4.57 -0.16
C ARG A 170 -13.10 4.49 -1.67
N LYS A 171 -13.77 3.46 -2.22
CA LYS A 171 -13.85 3.26 -3.68
C LYS A 171 -14.45 4.46 -4.41
N GLN A 172 -15.49 5.08 -3.82
CA GLN A 172 -16.12 6.28 -4.37
C GLN A 172 -15.14 7.45 -4.55
N LEU A 173 -14.09 7.56 -3.71
CA LEU A 173 -13.06 8.58 -3.90
C LEU A 173 -12.31 8.34 -5.21
N LEU A 174 -11.96 7.08 -5.51
CA LEU A 174 -11.25 6.72 -6.75
C LEU A 174 -12.11 7.02 -7.99
N ASP A 175 -13.43 6.86 -7.90
CA ASP A 175 -14.35 7.24 -8.97
C ASP A 175 -14.35 8.77 -9.23
N GLN A 176 -14.05 9.57 -8.21
CA GLN A 176 -14.00 11.04 -8.29
C GLN A 176 -12.64 11.58 -8.74
N ILE A 177 -11.54 11.02 -8.23
CA ILE A 177 -10.19 11.57 -8.45
C ILE A 177 -9.35 10.75 -9.42
N GLY A 178 -9.87 9.61 -9.90
CA GLY A 178 -9.15 8.62 -10.71
C GLY A 178 -8.30 7.66 -9.87
N LEU A 179 -7.85 6.58 -10.50
CA LEU A 179 -7.02 5.52 -9.89
C LEU A 179 -5.59 6.01 -9.58
N LEU A 180 -4.66 5.10 -9.27
CA LEU A 180 -3.25 5.47 -9.09
C LEU A 180 -2.70 5.98 -10.43
N SER A 181 -1.88 7.05 -10.40
CA SER A 181 -1.29 7.58 -11.63
C SER A 181 -0.26 6.61 -12.19
N GLU A 182 -0.52 6.15 -13.41
CA GLU A 182 0.33 5.24 -14.18
C GLU A 182 1.61 5.92 -14.71
N GLU A 183 1.73 7.25 -14.54
CA GLU A 183 2.97 7.98 -14.82
C GLU A 183 4.10 7.59 -13.86
N PHE A 184 3.76 7.06 -12.68
CA PHE A 184 4.70 6.55 -11.69
C PHE A 184 4.86 5.04 -11.87
N PHE A 185 6.02 4.62 -12.38
CA PHE A 185 6.34 3.20 -12.52
C PHE A 185 6.51 2.53 -11.15
N ILE A 186 7.15 3.24 -10.21
CA ILE A 186 7.35 2.83 -8.83
C ILE A 186 7.67 4.07 -7.97
N ALA A 187 7.21 4.04 -6.72
CA ALA A 187 7.30 5.12 -5.74
C ALA A 187 6.56 6.42 -6.13
N PHE A 188 6.10 7.15 -5.11
CA PHE A 188 5.34 8.41 -5.22
C PHE A 188 3.91 8.28 -5.78
N GLU A 189 3.49 7.13 -6.30
CA GLU A 189 2.10 6.91 -6.71
C GLU A 189 1.10 7.03 -5.54
N ASP A 190 1.51 6.56 -4.36
CA ASP A 190 0.74 6.60 -3.11
C ASP A 190 0.65 8.02 -2.56
N VAL A 191 1.78 8.75 -2.56
CA VAL A 191 1.83 10.16 -2.19
C VAL A 191 1.00 11.00 -3.18
N ASP A 192 1.11 10.77 -4.49
CA ASP A 192 0.30 11.47 -5.49
C ASP A 192 -1.20 11.27 -5.26
N LEU A 193 -1.63 10.03 -5.01
CA LEU A 193 -3.02 9.71 -4.72
C LEU A 193 -3.50 10.46 -3.47
N CYS A 194 -2.70 10.46 -2.39
CA CYS A 194 -3.02 11.19 -1.16
C CYS A 194 -3.16 12.70 -1.40
N TYR A 195 -2.27 13.30 -2.18
CA TYR A 195 -2.35 14.73 -2.49
C TYR A 195 -3.55 15.06 -3.39
N ARG A 196 -3.89 14.19 -4.37
CA ARG A 196 -5.13 14.34 -5.15
C ARG A 196 -6.36 14.27 -4.27
N ALA A 197 -6.41 13.32 -3.33
CA ALA A 197 -7.51 13.20 -2.37
C ALA A 197 -7.69 14.48 -1.55
N LYS A 198 -6.59 15.04 -1.02
CA LYS A 198 -6.62 16.29 -0.25
C LYS A 198 -7.06 17.49 -1.06
N VAL A 199 -6.59 17.64 -2.31
CA VAL A 199 -7.05 18.72 -3.21
C VAL A 199 -8.56 18.58 -3.52
N HIS A 200 -9.07 17.36 -3.56
CA HIS A 200 -10.50 17.09 -3.70
C HIS A 200 -11.30 17.27 -2.39
N GLY A 201 -10.66 17.70 -1.31
CA GLY A 201 -11.30 17.94 -0.01
C GLY A 201 -11.44 16.69 0.87
N SER A 202 -10.87 15.55 0.48
CA SER A 202 -10.86 14.34 1.31
C SER A 202 -9.70 14.34 2.30
N ARG A 203 -9.93 13.79 3.49
CA ARG A 203 -8.91 13.58 4.52
C ARG A 203 -8.14 12.28 4.27
N VAL A 204 -6.85 12.33 4.58
CA VAL A 204 -5.94 11.18 4.61
C VAL A 204 -5.53 10.99 6.06
N VAL A 205 -5.82 9.82 6.62
CA VAL A 205 -5.65 9.57 8.06
C VAL A 205 -4.68 8.41 8.28
N TYR A 206 -3.79 8.57 9.24
CA TYR A 206 -2.98 7.49 9.78
C TYR A 206 -3.71 6.87 10.98
N CYS A 207 -3.80 5.54 11.04
CA CYS A 207 -4.39 4.78 12.12
C CYS A 207 -3.30 3.99 12.86
N GLY A 208 -2.78 4.56 13.96
CA GLY A 208 -1.67 3.97 14.73
C GLY A 208 -2.01 2.68 15.47
N THR A 209 -3.29 2.44 15.73
CA THR A 209 -3.80 1.21 16.38
C THR A 209 -3.95 0.04 15.42
N ALA A 210 -3.91 0.26 14.11
CA ALA A 210 -3.81 -0.80 13.12
C ALA A 210 -2.33 -1.03 12.78
N SER A 211 -1.81 -2.25 12.98
CA SER A 211 -0.44 -2.58 12.62
C SER A 211 -0.27 -3.87 11.84
N ALA A 212 0.79 -3.89 11.01
CA ALA A 212 1.29 -5.07 10.34
C ALA A 212 2.83 -4.99 10.22
N ILE A 213 3.47 -6.15 10.04
CA ILE A 213 4.91 -6.21 9.76
C ILE A 213 5.09 -6.12 8.25
N HIS A 214 6.00 -5.26 7.79
CA HIS A 214 6.38 -5.16 6.39
C HIS A 214 7.88 -5.45 6.27
N ALA A 215 8.21 -6.63 5.75
CA ALA A 215 9.59 -7.11 5.62
C ALA A 215 10.29 -6.48 4.40
N GLU A 216 10.27 -5.14 4.38
CA GLU A 216 10.84 -4.31 3.33
C GLU A 216 12.25 -4.78 2.99
N GLY A 217 12.47 -5.19 1.73
CA GLY A 217 13.79 -5.50 1.20
C GLY A 217 13.97 -6.88 0.60
N TYR A 218 13.04 -7.82 0.79
CA TYR A 218 13.06 -9.10 0.07
C TYR A 218 12.84 -8.92 -1.45
N THR A 219 12.12 -7.88 -1.85
CA THR A 219 11.79 -7.59 -3.26
C THR A 219 12.65 -6.49 -3.88
N ARG A 220 13.17 -5.55 -3.06
CA ARG A 220 13.74 -4.27 -3.52
C ARG A 220 15.24 -4.06 -3.25
N GLY A 221 15.85 -4.78 -2.31
CA GLY A 221 17.22 -4.53 -1.84
C GLY A 221 17.34 -3.19 -1.09
N THR A 222 17.65 -3.22 0.21
CA THR A 222 17.37 -2.09 1.14
C THR A 222 18.54 -1.19 1.50
N THR A 223 19.77 -1.44 1.05
CA THR A 223 20.88 -0.51 1.32
C THR A 223 21.21 0.31 0.07
N LYS A 224 21.57 1.59 0.25
CA LYS A 224 22.14 2.43 -0.82
C LYS A 224 23.29 1.74 -1.58
N ALA A 225 23.96 0.77 -0.94
CA ALA A 225 25.04 -0.03 -1.49
C ALA A 225 24.57 -1.18 -2.40
N ASN A 226 23.37 -1.74 -2.19
CA ASN A 226 22.89 -2.95 -2.90
C ASN A 226 21.60 -2.72 -3.72
N LYS A 227 21.06 -1.50 -3.75
CA LYS A 227 19.86 -1.21 -4.54
C LYS A 227 20.20 -1.21 -6.04
N ASN A 228 19.54 -2.08 -6.81
CA ASN A 228 19.71 -2.17 -8.26
C ASN A 228 19.56 -0.78 -8.90
N LEU A 229 20.53 -0.40 -9.75
CA LEU A 229 20.58 0.90 -10.43
C LEU A 229 19.29 1.18 -11.22
N TYR A 230 18.66 0.14 -11.80
CA TYR A 230 17.39 0.26 -12.51
C TYR A 230 16.29 0.82 -11.61
N TRP A 231 16.06 0.23 -10.43
CA TRP A 231 15.02 0.67 -9.50
C TRP A 231 15.30 2.07 -8.96
N ARG A 232 16.57 2.36 -8.66
CA ARG A 232 16.99 3.70 -8.21
C ARG A 232 16.70 4.76 -9.27
N GLN A 233 16.95 4.47 -10.55
CA GLN A 233 16.67 5.39 -11.64
C GLN A 233 15.16 5.66 -11.77
N LYS A 234 14.31 4.62 -11.71
CA LYS A 234 12.85 4.77 -11.77
C LYS A 234 12.29 5.61 -10.63
N GLU A 235 12.79 5.43 -9.40
CA GLU A 235 12.38 6.26 -8.26
C GLU A 235 12.81 7.72 -8.41
N MET A 236 13.99 7.99 -8.97
CA MET A 236 14.43 9.36 -9.24
C MET A 236 13.56 10.05 -10.31
N GLU A 237 13.14 9.31 -11.34
CA GLU A 237 12.20 9.79 -12.36
C GLU A 237 10.83 10.08 -11.76
N ALA A 238 10.30 9.16 -10.95
CA ALA A 238 9.04 9.32 -10.23
C ALA A 238 9.08 10.56 -9.31
N ARG A 239 10.16 10.73 -8.54
CA ARG A 239 10.38 11.92 -7.71
C ARG A 239 10.36 13.20 -8.54
N LYS A 240 11.06 13.24 -9.68
CA LYS A 240 11.06 14.42 -10.56
C LYS A 240 9.66 14.74 -11.06
N LYS A 241 8.91 13.73 -11.52
CA LYS A 241 7.51 13.87 -11.96
C LYS A 241 6.62 14.42 -10.84
N PHE A 242 6.74 13.87 -9.64
CA PHE A 242 5.99 14.32 -8.48
C PHE A 242 6.23 15.81 -8.19
N TRP A 243 7.49 16.24 -8.13
CA TRP A 243 7.82 17.65 -7.85
C TRP A 243 7.44 18.60 -8.98
N MET A 244 7.47 18.17 -10.25
CA MET A 244 6.92 18.98 -11.35
C MET A 244 5.40 19.18 -11.20
N LYS A 245 4.67 18.14 -10.77
CA LYS A 245 3.22 18.18 -10.59
C LYS A 245 2.78 18.97 -9.35
N TRP A 246 3.54 18.86 -8.26
CA TRP A 246 3.10 19.31 -6.94
C TRP A 246 3.97 20.39 -6.30
N GLY A 247 5.19 20.66 -6.77
CA GLY A 247 6.15 21.50 -6.04
C GLY A 247 5.67 22.90 -5.65
N GLY A 248 4.83 23.54 -6.48
CA GLY A 248 4.24 24.85 -6.16
C GLY A 248 2.96 24.80 -5.30
N LYS A 249 2.43 23.60 -5.02
CA LYS A 249 1.14 23.35 -4.34
C LYS A 249 1.31 22.82 -2.91
N ILE A 250 2.48 22.24 -2.60
CA ILE A 250 2.78 21.60 -1.29
C ILE A 250 3.28 22.62 -0.24
N ILE A 251 3.65 23.83 -0.66
CA ILE A 251 4.26 24.86 0.22
C ILE A 251 3.21 25.87 0.73
N ARG A 252 1.97 25.44 0.99
CA ARG A 252 0.96 26.27 1.67
C ARG A 252 0.24 25.47 2.74
#